data_AF-A0A661TN10-F1
#
_entry.id   AF-A0A661TN10-F1
#
_cell.length_a   1.000
_cell.length_b   1.000
_cell.length_c   1.000
_cell.angle_alpha   90.00
_cell.angle_beta   90.00
_cell.angle_gamma   90.00
#
_symmetry.space_group_name_H-M   'P 1'
#
loop_
_entity.id
_entity.type
_entity.pdbx_description
1 polymer ?
#
loop_
_entity_poly.entity_id
_entity_poly.type
_entity_poly.pdbx_seq_one_letter_code
_entity_poly.pdbx_strand_id
1 'polypeptide(L)'
;FPENWTIKKILKTTDNYPDFEFFAQAGGDASGEVLSEKQLNRPAEGGAAITVYSILKHEPIDLIKKWLDFFYLNSCGQCVPCREGLYRLREIINSKEQNWQMFSEILSVMRETSFCGLGCSVHVPIIGYVNNVLSKQKDSKIKILNKNIINICDCFRQH
;
A
#
# COMPACT_ATOMS: atom_id res chain seq x y z
N PHE A 1 -6.62 -7.32 -21.56
CA PHE A 1 -6.07 -8.70 -21.59
C PHE A 1 -7.10 -9.65 -21.00
N PRO A 2 -7.06 -10.96 -21.30
CA PRO A 2 -7.92 -11.93 -20.62
C PRO A 2 -7.76 -11.86 -19.10
N GLU A 3 -8.85 -11.99 -18.35
CA GLU A 3 -8.89 -11.80 -16.89
C GLU A 3 -7.98 -12.78 -16.13
N ASN A 4 -7.73 -13.96 -16.70
CA ASN A 4 -6.86 -14.97 -16.12
C ASN A 4 -5.37 -14.75 -16.39
N TRP A 5 -4.98 -13.68 -17.10
CA TRP A 5 -3.58 -13.39 -17.33
C TRP A 5 -2.91 -12.89 -16.06
N THR A 6 -1.74 -13.46 -15.76
CA THR A 6 -0.95 -13.01 -14.61
C THR A 6 -0.32 -11.65 -14.89
N ILE A 7 -0.10 -10.86 -13.84
CA ILE A 7 0.62 -9.58 -13.92
C ILE A 7 1.97 -9.78 -14.65
N LYS A 8 2.71 -10.84 -14.31
CA LYS A 8 3.97 -11.21 -14.99
C LYS A 8 3.81 -11.43 -16.49
N LYS A 9 2.74 -12.14 -16.91
CA LYS A 9 2.46 -12.38 -18.32
C LYS A 9 2.09 -11.09 -19.05
N ILE A 10 1.31 -10.22 -18.42
CA ILE A 10 0.93 -8.91 -18.98
C ILE A 10 2.17 -8.06 -19.21
N LEU A 11 3.02 -7.89 -18.18
CA LEU A 11 4.25 -7.09 -18.28
C LEU A 11 5.19 -7.62 -19.37
N LYS A 12 5.38 -8.95 -19.48
CA LYS A 12 6.22 -9.54 -20.54
C LYS A 12 5.65 -9.36 -21.94
N THR A 13 4.35 -9.59 -22.11
CA THR A 13 3.69 -9.48 -23.42
C THR A 13 3.65 -8.04 -23.93
N THR A 14 3.65 -7.07 -23.01
CA THR A 14 3.59 -5.64 -23.33
C THR A 14 4.96 -4.96 -23.36
N ASP A 15 6.05 -5.72 -23.21
CA ASP A 15 7.42 -5.20 -23.15
C ASP A 15 7.65 -4.18 -22.00
N ASN A 16 6.96 -4.38 -20.87
CA ASN A 16 7.08 -3.58 -19.65
C ASN A 16 7.66 -4.37 -18.47
N TYR A 17 8.23 -5.55 -18.71
CA TYR A 17 8.93 -6.32 -17.67
C TYR A 17 10.39 -5.83 -17.59
N PRO A 18 10.80 -5.11 -16.53
CA PRO A 18 12.12 -4.49 -16.51
C PRO A 18 13.24 -5.47 -16.19
N ASP A 19 14.45 -5.12 -16.63
CA ASP A 19 15.70 -5.83 -16.31
C ASP A 19 16.39 -5.33 -15.03
N PHE A 20 15.78 -4.40 -14.30
CA PHE A 20 16.29 -3.86 -13.02
C PHE A 20 15.46 -4.37 -11.83
N GLU A 21 15.99 -4.25 -10.62
CA GLU A 21 15.26 -4.62 -9.40
C GLU A 21 14.02 -3.73 -9.17
N PHE A 22 12.85 -4.34 -9.12
CA PHE A 22 11.58 -3.65 -9.10
C PHE A 22 10.55 -4.28 -8.16
N PHE A 23 9.51 -3.50 -7.84
CA PHE A 23 8.25 -3.99 -7.30
C PHE A 23 7.10 -3.41 -8.12
N ALA A 24 5.93 -4.03 -8.04
CA ALA A 24 4.74 -3.56 -8.74
C ALA A 24 3.67 -3.15 -7.74
N GLN A 25 2.89 -2.12 -8.06
CA GLN A 25 1.66 -1.80 -7.37
C GLN A 25 0.49 -2.16 -8.30
N ALA A 26 -0.45 -2.95 -7.80
CA ALA A 26 -1.54 -3.52 -8.60
C ALA A 26 -2.93 -3.29 -7.98
N GLY A 27 -3.92 -3.07 -8.84
CA GLY A 27 -5.35 -3.03 -8.48
C GLY A 27 -5.90 -1.69 -8.00
N GLY A 28 -5.08 -0.66 -8.15
CA GLY A 28 -5.35 0.74 -7.89
C GLY A 28 -3.99 1.42 -7.93
N ASP A 29 -3.92 2.70 -8.33
CA ASP A 29 -2.64 3.42 -8.29
C ASP A 29 -2.21 3.61 -6.83
N ALA A 30 -2.48 4.75 -6.20
CA ALA A 30 -2.09 4.96 -4.81
C ALA A 30 -2.71 3.96 -3.80
N SER A 31 -3.86 3.34 -4.09
CA SER A 31 -4.55 2.40 -3.20
C SER A 31 -4.29 0.91 -3.50
N GLY A 32 -3.48 0.60 -4.52
CA GLY A 32 -3.21 -0.78 -4.92
C GLY A 32 -2.29 -1.53 -3.97
N GLU A 33 -2.35 -2.85 -4.04
CA GLU A 33 -1.45 -3.74 -3.31
C GLU A 33 -0.04 -3.65 -3.91
N VAL A 34 0.94 -3.46 -3.04
CA VAL A 34 2.36 -3.48 -3.41
C VAL A 34 2.89 -4.91 -3.35
N LEU A 35 3.37 -5.41 -4.49
CA LEU A 35 3.82 -6.78 -4.73
C LEU A 35 5.30 -6.81 -5.12
N SER A 36 6.05 -7.75 -4.55
CA SER A 36 7.39 -8.07 -5.05
C SER A 36 7.32 -8.83 -6.37
N GLU A 37 8.42 -8.84 -7.13
CA GLU A 37 8.52 -9.58 -8.41
C GLU A 37 8.06 -11.05 -8.30
N LYS A 38 8.36 -11.70 -7.18
CA LYS A 38 8.00 -13.11 -6.92
C LYS A 38 6.49 -13.33 -6.77
N GLN A 39 5.73 -12.29 -6.48
CA GLN A 39 4.28 -12.36 -6.27
C GLN A 39 3.47 -12.11 -7.55
N LEU A 40 4.09 -11.77 -8.68
CA LEU A 40 3.41 -11.37 -9.92
C LEU A 40 2.78 -12.54 -10.71
N ASN A 41 2.93 -13.78 -10.25
CA ASN A 41 2.28 -14.96 -10.85
C ASN A 41 0.83 -15.12 -10.35
N ARG A 42 0.05 -14.04 -10.45
CA ARG A 42 -1.37 -13.95 -10.09
C ARG A 42 -2.09 -12.96 -11.03
N PRO A 43 -3.41 -13.06 -11.21
CA PRO A 43 -4.18 -12.07 -11.95
C PRO A 43 -4.05 -10.65 -11.38
N ALA A 44 -4.27 -9.63 -12.20
CA ALA A 44 -4.48 -8.28 -11.70
C ALA A 44 -5.93 -8.15 -11.22
N GLU A 45 -6.13 -7.77 -9.95
CA GLU A 45 -7.45 -7.57 -9.35
C GLU A 45 -7.74 -6.07 -9.20
N GLY A 46 -8.95 -5.68 -8.78
CA GLY A 46 -9.32 -4.27 -8.57
C GLY A 46 -9.37 -3.46 -9.87
N GLY A 47 -8.75 -2.28 -9.90
CA GLY A 47 -8.76 -1.37 -11.05
C GLY A 47 -7.91 -1.78 -12.25
N ALA A 48 -7.32 -2.98 -12.24
CA ALA A 48 -6.44 -3.52 -13.30
C ALA A 48 -5.23 -2.63 -13.70
N ALA A 49 -4.93 -1.59 -12.92
CA ALA A 49 -3.72 -0.78 -13.06
C ALA A 49 -2.51 -1.54 -12.50
N ILE A 50 -1.39 -1.48 -13.21
CA ILE A 50 -0.10 -2.05 -12.80
C ILE A 50 0.95 -0.95 -12.94
N THR A 51 1.46 -0.45 -11.81
CA THR A 51 2.54 0.55 -11.77
C THR A 51 3.84 -0.13 -11.35
N VAL A 52 4.92 0.06 -12.11
CA VAL A 52 6.24 -0.53 -11.84
C VAL A 52 7.18 0.50 -11.24
N TYR A 53 7.78 0.17 -10.11
CA TYR A 53 8.71 1.03 -9.38
C TYR A 53 10.09 0.40 -9.30
N SER A 54 11.13 1.20 -9.53
CA SER A 54 12.51 0.78 -9.26
C SER A 54 12.80 0.83 -7.77
N ILE A 55 13.33 -0.26 -7.21
CA ILE A 55 13.68 -0.33 -5.79
C ILE A 55 14.78 0.69 -5.42
N LEU A 56 15.69 0.97 -6.35
CA LEU A 56 16.88 1.79 -6.10
C LEU A 56 16.62 3.31 -6.22
N LYS A 57 15.51 3.72 -6.85
CA LYS A 57 15.26 5.14 -7.17
C LYS A 57 14.34 5.83 -6.17
N HIS A 58 13.82 5.12 -5.18
CA HIS A 58 12.81 5.65 -4.26
C HIS A 58 13.24 5.45 -2.82
N GLU A 59 13.36 6.56 -2.09
CA GLU A 59 13.48 6.51 -0.63
C GLU A 59 12.17 6.00 -0.02
N PRO A 60 12.21 4.97 0.84
CA PRO A 60 11.00 4.32 1.34
C PRO A 60 10.00 5.26 2.02
N ILE A 61 10.52 6.20 2.82
CA ILE A 61 9.69 7.17 3.55
C ILE A 61 8.99 8.13 2.59
N ASP A 62 9.66 8.55 1.52
CA ASP A 62 9.08 9.49 0.54
C ASP A 62 7.95 8.84 -0.25
N LEU A 63 8.04 7.55 -0.55
CA LEU A 63 6.96 6.82 -1.19
C LEU A 63 5.73 6.68 -0.28
N ILE A 64 5.95 6.37 1.00
CA ILE A 64 4.87 6.32 2.00
C ILE A 64 4.19 7.69 2.13
N LYS A 65 4.98 8.78 2.16
CA LYS A 65 4.43 10.15 2.18
C LYS A 65 3.54 10.43 0.97
N LYS A 66 3.96 10.04 -0.23
CA LYS A 66 3.15 10.22 -1.45
C LYS A 66 1.80 9.50 -1.36
N TRP A 67 1.77 8.27 -0.86
CA TRP A 67 0.49 7.56 -0.65
C TRP A 67 -0.37 8.26 0.42
N LEU A 68 0.21 8.65 1.54
CA LEU A 68 -0.53 9.36 2.60
C LEU A 68 -1.08 10.71 2.12
N ASP A 69 -0.31 11.46 1.33
CA ASP A 69 -0.74 12.73 0.74
C ASP A 69 -1.89 12.51 -0.25
N PHE A 70 -1.83 11.46 -1.08
CA PHE A 70 -2.96 11.08 -1.94
C PHE A 70 -4.23 10.83 -1.13
N PHE A 71 -4.17 10.00 -0.08
CA PHE A 71 -5.35 9.69 0.73
C PHE A 71 -5.85 10.92 1.49
N TYR A 72 -4.94 11.75 2.00
CA TYR A 72 -5.28 12.98 2.71
C TYR A 72 -6.04 13.96 1.80
N LEU A 73 -5.56 14.17 0.58
CA LEU A 73 -6.18 15.07 -0.40
C LEU A 73 -7.53 14.55 -0.92
N ASN A 74 -7.73 13.22 -0.95
CA ASN A 74 -8.96 12.60 -1.44
C ASN A 74 -9.94 12.22 -0.32
N SER A 75 -9.61 12.49 0.94
CA SER A 75 -10.51 12.21 2.07
C SER A 75 -11.71 13.16 2.03
N CYS A 76 -12.93 12.61 2.08
CA CYS A 76 -14.16 13.40 2.19
C CYS A 76 -14.37 14.00 3.60
N GLY A 77 -13.58 13.56 4.58
CA GLY A 77 -13.65 14.05 5.96
C GLY A 77 -14.84 13.56 6.79
N GLN A 78 -15.67 12.65 6.28
CA GLN A 78 -16.92 12.22 6.95
C GLN A 78 -16.68 11.38 8.22
N CYS A 79 -15.76 10.40 8.16
CA CYS A 79 -15.48 9.53 9.32
C CYS A 79 -14.20 9.97 10.05
N VAL A 80 -14.31 10.06 11.38
CA VAL A 80 -13.22 10.42 12.30
C VAL A 80 -11.96 9.56 12.09
N PRO A 81 -12.02 8.21 12.03
CA PRO A 81 -10.82 7.40 11.86
C PRO A 81 -10.06 7.75 10.57
N CYS A 82 -10.75 8.05 9.46
CA CYS A 82 -10.07 8.44 8.23
C CYS A 82 -9.49 9.86 8.31
N ARG A 83 -10.31 10.85 8.71
CA ARG A 83 -9.90 12.26 8.74
C ARG A 83 -8.75 12.52 9.71
N GLU A 84 -8.89 12.07 10.95
CA GLU A 84 -7.88 12.27 11.99
C GLU A 84 -6.73 11.27 11.84
N GLY A 85 -7.02 10.03 11.41
CA GLY A 85 -5.97 9.02 11.18
C GLY A 85 -4.97 9.46 10.12
N LEU A 86 -5.43 9.97 8.97
CA LEU A 86 -4.54 10.50 7.93
C LEU A 86 -3.69 11.67 8.42
N TYR A 87 -4.28 12.58 9.21
CA TYR A 87 -3.53 13.68 9.82
C TYR A 87 -2.42 13.15 10.75
N ARG A 88 -2.75 12.21 11.64
CA ARG A 88 -1.76 11.61 12.57
C ARG A 88 -0.67 10.80 11.87
N LEU A 89 -1.01 10.04 10.83
CA LEU A 89 -0.02 9.30 10.04
C LEU A 89 0.97 10.27 9.37
N ARG A 90 0.48 11.40 8.85
CA ARG A 90 1.33 12.46 8.27
C ARG A 90 2.20 13.17 9.31
N GLU A 91 1.72 13.36 10.54
CA GLU A 91 2.56 13.87 11.64
C GLU A 91 3.69 12.89 11.97
N ILE A 92 3.37 11.60 12.12
CA ILE A 92 4.35 10.57 12.48
C ILE A 92 5.40 10.40 11.38
N ILE A 93 5.01 10.35 10.11
CA ILE A 93 5.96 10.11 9.01
C ILE A 93 6.91 11.30 8.78
N ASN A 94 6.54 12.50 9.23
CA ASN A 94 7.34 13.72 9.13
C ASN A 94 8.14 14.03 10.41
N SER A 95 7.94 13.26 11.50
CA SER A 95 8.73 13.44 12.71
C SER A 95 10.18 12.99 12.49
N LYS A 96 11.10 13.48 13.33
CA LYS A 96 12.50 13.02 13.34
C LYS A 96 12.62 11.58 13.85
N GLU A 97 11.79 11.22 14.82
CA GLU A 97 11.70 9.90 15.42
C GLU A 97 10.31 9.33 15.16
N GLN A 98 10.20 8.46 14.14
CA GLN A 98 8.91 7.92 13.75
C GLN A 98 8.47 6.82 14.74
N ASN A 99 7.32 7.03 15.38
CA ASN A 99 6.69 5.99 16.20
C ASN A 99 5.95 4.99 15.30
N TRP A 100 6.67 4.01 14.77
CA TRP A 100 6.12 2.98 13.87
C TRP A 100 5.08 2.08 14.53
N GLN A 101 5.11 1.95 15.86
CA GLN A 101 4.09 1.20 16.58
C GLN A 101 2.73 1.91 16.50
N MET A 102 2.71 3.19 16.87
CA MET A 102 1.51 4.04 16.76
C MET A 102 1.04 4.15 15.30
N PHE A 103 1.97 4.28 14.36
CA PHE A 103 1.67 4.31 12.93
C PHE A 103 0.91 3.04 12.48
N SER A 104 1.38 1.86 12.90
CA SER A 104 0.72 0.59 12.61
C SER A 104 -0.66 0.46 13.26
N GLU A 105 -0.81 0.93 14.50
CA GLU A 105 -2.08 0.89 15.22
C GLU A 105 -3.13 1.77 14.54
N ILE A 106 -2.76 2.98 14.12
CA ILE A 106 -3.65 3.88 13.39
C ILE A 106 -4.09 3.23 12.06
N LEU A 107 -3.17 2.61 11.31
CA LEU A 107 -3.53 1.90 10.08
C LEU A 107 -4.54 0.76 10.34
N SER A 108 -4.40 0.01 11.43
CA SER A 108 -5.34 -1.05 11.80
C SER A 108 -6.72 -0.47 12.14
N VAL A 109 -6.78 0.58 12.95
CA VAL A 109 -8.03 1.25 13.31
C VAL A 109 -8.72 1.82 12.08
N MET A 110 -7.97 2.47 11.19
CA MET A 110 -8.52 3.00 9.93
C MET A 110 -9.10 1.89 9.05
N ARG A 111 -8.42 0.75 8.93
CA ARG A 111 -8.91 -0.40 8.18
C ARG A 111 -10.23 -0.91 8.74
N GLU A 112 -10.32 -1.08 10.06
CA GLU A 112 -11.45 -1.74 10.74
C GLU A 112 -12.66 -0.82 10.94
N THR A 113 -12.45 0.50 11.03
CA THR A 113 -13.50 1.44 11.49
C THR A 113 -13.81 2.57 10.52
N SER A 114 -13.07 2.70 9.41
CA SER A 114 -13.42 3.67 8.38
C SER A 114 -14.72 3.30 7.68
N PHE A 115 -15.54 4.31 7.40
CA PHE A 115 -16.84 4.13 6.77
C PHE A 115 -16.80 3.65 5.31
N CYS A 116 -15.78 4.05 4.53
CA CYS A 116 -15.72 3.79 3.09
C CYS A 116 -14.41 3.14 2.65
N GLY A 117 -14.41 2.58 1.43
CA GLY A 117 -13.25 1.88 0.86
C GLY A 117 -11.97 2.71 0.77
N LEU A 118 -12.06 4.04 0.60
CA LEU A 118 -10.88 4.92 0.61
C LEU A 118 -10.18 4.90 1.97
N GLY A 119 -10.93 5.11 3.06
CA GLY A 119 -10.36 5.08 4.42
C GLY A 119 -9.87 3.69 4.82
N CYS A 120 -10.61 2.65 4.43
CA CYS A 120 -10.21 1.27 4.71
C CYS A 120 -8.94 0.84 3.95
N SER A 121 -8.68 1.40 2.77
CA SER A 121 -7.56 0.98 1.90
C SER A 121 -6.23 1.67 2.18
N VAL A 122 -6.18 2.64 3.09
CA VAL A 122 -4.92 3.39 3.40
C VAL A 122 -3.77 2.46 3.78
N HIS A 123 -4.07 1.38 4.51
CA HIS A 123 -3.06 0.40 4.93
C HIS A 123 -2.49 -0.45 3.79
N VAL A 124 -3.24 -0.65 2.69
CA VAL A 124 -2.92 -1.62 1.63
C VAL A 124 -1.54 -1.37 1.00
N PRO A 125 -1.25 -0.18 0.43
CA PRO A 125 0.04 0.07 -0.19
C PRO A 125 1.19 0.08 0.82
N ILE A 126 0.95 0.62 2.01
CA ILE A 126 1.99 0.81 3.03
C ILE A 126 2.42 -0.53 3.63
N ILE A 127 1.47 -1.34 4.09
CA ILE A 127 1.75 -2.66 4.66
C ILE A 127 2.32 -3.59 3.59
N GLY A 128 1.77 -3.56 2.38
CA GLY A 128 2.29 -4.32 1.24
C GLY A 128 3.75 -3.97 0.96
N TYR A 129 4.09 -2.68 0.94
CA TYR A 129 5.47 -2.23 0.69
C TYR A 129 6.44 -2.65 1.79
N VAL A 130 6.07 -2.45 3.06
CA VAL A 130 6.93 -2.86 4.17
C VAL A 130 7.16 -4.37 4.17
N ASN A 131 6.09 -5.16 4.00
CA ASN A 131 6.18 -6.61 4.10
C ASN A 131 6.81 -7.26 2.86
N ASN A 132 6.48 -6.79 1.66
CA ASN A 132 6.89 -7.45 0.43
C ASN A 132 8.24 -6.95 -0.10
N VAL A 133 8.59 -5.68 0.19
CA VAL A 133 9.78 -5.00 -0.34
C VAL A 133 10.81 -4.70 0.77
N LEU A 134 10.43 -3.96 1.82
CA LEU A 134 11.41 -3.46 2.79
C LEU A 134 11.92 -4.50 3.80
N SER A 135 11.08 -5.48 4.16
CA SER A 135 11.45 -6.57 5.10
C SER A 135 12.68 -7.37 4.65
N LYS A 136 13.02 -7.31 3.36
CA LYS A 136 14.17 -7.98 2.74
C LYS A 136 15.42 -7.09 2.66
N GLN A 137 15.30 -5.79 2.93
CA GLN A 137 16.41 -4.85 2.95
C GLN A 137 17.05 -4.83 4.34
N LYS A 138 18.35 -5.15 4.43
CA LYS A 138 19.09 -5.29 5.70
C LYS A 138 19.16 -3.99 6.53
N ASP A 139 18.97 -2.83 5.89
CA ASP A 139 19.09 -1.50 6.50
C ASP A 139 17.74 -0.76 6.72
N SER A 140 16.60 -1.47 6.60
CA SER A 140 15.29 -0.85 6.77
C SER A 140 15.09 -0.29 8.19
N LYS A 141 15.11 1.05 8.31
CA LYS A 141 14.75 1.79 9.54
C LYS A 141 13.26 1.70 9.89
N ILE A 142 12.43 1.17 8.98
CA ILE A 142 10.98 1.05 9.14
C ILE A 142 10.67 -0.28 9.84
N LYS A 143 10.04 -0.20 11.01
CA LYS A 143 9.67 -1.35 11.85
C LYS A 143 8.17 -1.35 12.16
N ILE A 144 7.35 -1.65 11.16
CA ILE A 144 5.92 -1.86 11.37
C ILE A 144 5.75 -3.27 11.97
N LEU A 145 5.19 -3.38 13.17
CA LEU A 145 4.98 -4.68 13.81
C LEU A 145 3.90 -5.48 13.06
N ASN A 146 4.27 -6.70 12.64
CA ASN A 146 3.37 -7.70 12.10
C ASN A 146 2.41 -8.22 13.19
N LYS A 147 1.40 -7.45 13.56
CA LYS A 147 0.19 -8.04 14.16
C LYS A 147 -0.75 -8.42 13.03
N ASN A 148 -0.67 -9.68 12.57
CA ASN A 148 -1.63 -10.37 11.69
C ASN A 148 -2.69 -9.46 11.04
N ILE A 149 -2.26 -8.60 10.12
CA ILE A 149 -3.16 -7.72 9.36
C ILE A 149 -3.74 -8.59 8.25
N ILE A 150 -4.84 -9.27 8.56
CA ILE A 150 -5.61 -10.04 7.58
C ILE A 150 -6.15 -9.04 6.54
N ASN A 151 -6.11 -9.28 5.22
CA ASN A 151 -6.57 -8.29 4.22
C ASN A 151 -8.10 -8.19 4.08
N ILE A 152 -8.82 -8.08 5.20
CA ILE A 152 -10.28 -8.14 5.20
C ILE A 152 -10.84 -6.85 5.78
N CYS A 153 -11.43 -6.01 4.92
CA CYS A 153 -12.37 -4.98 5.35
C CYS A 153 -13.76 -5.61 5.32
N ASP A 154 -14.36 -5.84 6.49
CA ASP A 154 -15.69 -6.46 6.60
C ASP A 154 -16.85 -5.47 6.34
N CYS A 155 -16.55 -4.18 6.11
CA CYS A 155 -17.58 -3.16 5.85
C CYS A 155 -18.37 -3.39 4.56
N PHE A 156 -17.89 -4.23 3.63
CA PHE A 156 -18.60 -4.58 2.39
C PHE A 156 -19.28 -5.95 2.42
N ARG A 157 -19.30 -6.69 3.55
CA ARG A 157 -19.96 -8.00 3.64
C ARG A 157 -21.44 -7.98 4.02
N GLN A 158 -22.03 -6.80 4.25
CA GLN A 158 -23.40 -6.71 4.77
C GLN A 158 -24.47 -6.28 3.74
N HIS A 159 -24.16 -6.30 2.44
CA HIS A 159 -25.16 -6.06 1.39
C HIS A 159 -25.10 -7.12 0.29
#